data_AF-A0A6S6SE07-F1
#
_entry.id   AF-A0A6S6SE07-F1
#
_cell.length_a   1.000
_cell.length_b   1.000
_cell.length_c   1.000
_cell.angle_alpha   90.00
_cell.angle_beta   90.00
_cell.angle_gamma   90.00
#
_symmetry.space_group_name_H-M   'P 1'
#
loop_
_entity.id
_entity.type
_entity.pdbx_description
1 polymer ?
#
loop_
_entity_poly.entity_id
_entity_poly.type
_entity_poly.pdbx_seq_one_letter_code
_entity_poly.pdbx_strand_id
1 'polypeptide(L)'
;MKVLFGFLVFGTLLFGLSPEFVEYQEDDLNLSTGINNLADYKRTETELLKLISIEEYDATYFLGRLYMRDHNLSDINIKRDSKKAKKAFDLGVRHGIVNSAIYLGMLELNEKNHANALATFEKIVKFEDTKAKKIPPKQRLIMAMMFSSVVLQHFIKEDIAVNNAIRYVEPLAVNQKSLRGAFYLAHLYKARGNIRKANMYLNIACLNSQTPPEIKKECFNSDYVEVVPNSENNDTNTTK
;
A
#
# COMPACT_ATOMS: atom_id res chain seq x y z
N MET A 1 24.19 28.01 -0.36
CA MET A 1 24.38 26.67 -0.95
C MET A 1 23.03 25.95 -0.87
N LYS A 2 22.22 26.01 -1.95
CA LYS A 2 20.87 25.41 -2.01
C LYS A 2 21.02 23.98 -2.51
N VAL A 3 20.82 22.99 -1.63
CA VAL A 3 20.79 21.57 -2.01
C VAL A 3 19.50 21.33 -2.80
N LEU A 4 19.62 21.28 -4.13
CA LEU A 4 18.58 20.73 -5.00
C LEU A 4 18.53 19.22 -4.77
N PHE A 5 17.70 18.79 -3.83
CA PHE A 5 17.32 17.37 -3.71
C PHE A 5 16.52 16.99 -4.96
N GLY A 6 17.07 16.09 -5.77
CA GLY A 6 16.51 15.62 -7.03
C GLY A 6 15.12 15.02 -6.86
N PHE A 7 14.11 15.76 -7.31
CA PHE A 7 12.70 15.37 -7.37
C PHE A 7 12.39 14.29 -8.43
N LEU A 8 13.40 13.67 -9.05
CA LEU A 8 13.25 12.84 -10.26
C LEU A 8 13.19 11.33 -10.03
N VAL A 9 13.43 10.82 -8.81
CA VAL A 9 13.46 9.36 -8.55
C VAL A 9 12.21 8.83 -7.84
N PHE A 10 11.36 9.68 -7.27
CA PHE A 10 10.23 9.21 -6.45
C PHE A 10 9.00 8.74 -7.24
N GLY A 11 8.95 9.01 -8.56
CA GLY A 11 7.86 8.57 -9.43
C GLY A 11 7.72 7.04 -9.54
N THR A 12 8.79 6.27 -9.33
CA THR A 12 8.78 4.81 -9.44
C THR A 12 8.29 4.09 -8.18
N LEU A 13 8.23 4.75 -7.02
CA LEU A 13 7.84 4.11 -5.75
C LEU A 13 6.35 3.71 -5.67
N LEU A 14 5.47 4.39 -6.41
CA LEU A 14 4.06 3.98 -6.55
C LEU A 14 3.84 2.99 -7.72
N PHE A 15 4.68 3.02 -8.75
CA PHE A 15 4.62 2.09 -9.89
C PHE A 15 5.39 0.78 -9.66
N GLY A 16 6.17 0.69 -8.58
CA GLY A 16 6.87 -0.51 -8.12
C GLY A 16 6.06 -1.40 -7.17
N LEU A 17 4.72 -1.26 -7.14
CA LEU A 17 3.85 -2.30 -6.61
C LEU A 17 4.00 -3.50 -7.54
N SER A 18 4.86 -4.44 -7.14
CA SER A 18 5.26 -5.62 -7.92
C SER A 18 4.07 -6.52 -8.29
N PRO A 19 4.29 -7.52 -9.17
CA PRO A 19 3.30 -8.55 -9.45
C PRO A 19 2.69 -9.21 -8.22
N GLU A 20 3.32 -9.19 -7.02
CA GLU A 20 2.73 -9.73 -5.78
C GLU A 20 1.58 -8.87 -5.21
N PHE A 21 1.52 -7.57 -5.53
CA PHE A 21 0.33 -6.74 -5.29
C PHE A 21 -0.78 -7.05 -6.30
N VAL A 22 -0.40 -7.47 -7.51
CA VAL A 22 -1.30 -7.95 -8.57
C VAL A 22 -1.75 -9.40 -8.30
N GLU A 23 -0.94 -10.20 -7.61
CA GLU A 23 -1.25 -11.60 -7.26
C GLU A 23 -2.33 -11.67 -6.15
N TYR A 24 -2.54 -10.58 -5.41
CA TYR A 24 -3.75 -10.43 -4.57
C TYR A 24 -5.02 -10.07 -5.37
N GLN A 25 -4.92 -9.88 -6.70
CA GLN A 25 -6.01 -9.49 -7.59
C GLN A 25 -6.54 -10.61 -8.49
N GLU A 26 -5.88 -11.77 -8.61
CA GLU A 26 -6.18 -12.71 -9.71
C GLU A 26 -7.08 -13.91 -9.41
N ASP A 27 -7.52 -14.14 -8.15
CA ASP A 27 -8.76 -14.90 -7.92
C ASP A 27 -9.97 -13.96 -8.05
N ASP A 28 -9.98 -13.22 -9.16
CA ASP A 28 -11.09 -12.38 -9.55
C ASP A 28 -12.26 -13.33 -9.83
N LEU A 29 -13.27 -13.28 -8.95
CA LEU A 29 -14.63 -13.63 -9.33
C LEU A 29 -14.87 -12.83 -10.60
N ASN A 30 -14.81 -13.50 -11.75
CA ASN A 30 -14.70 -12.83 -13.02
C ASN A 30 -16.07 -12.22 -13.31
N LEU A 31 -16.37 -11.08 -12.69
CA LEU A 31 -17.67 -10.41 -12.79
C LEU A 31 -17.99 -10.08 -14.26
N SER A 32 -16.99 -10.12 -15.15
CA SER A 32 -17.18 -9.93 -16.59
C SER A 32 -17.75 -11.15 -17.31
N THR A 33 -17.56 -12.39 -16.83
CA THR A 33 -18.01 -13.59 -17.55
C THR A 33 -19.52 -13.85 -17.42
N GLY A 34 -20.24 -13.02 -16.66
CA GLY A 34 -21.69 -13.16 -16.42
C GLY A 34 -22.54 -11.92 -16.70
N ILE A 35 -21.97 -10.80 -17.16
CA ILE A 35 -22.72 -9.56 -17.42
C ILE A 35 -22.74 -9.25 -18.91
N ASN A 36 -23.82 -9.64 -19.61
CA ASN A 36 -23.92 -9.50 -21.06
C ASN A 36 -24.91 -8.41 -21.51
N ASN A 37 -25.91 -8.11 -20.68
CA ASN A 37 -26.95 -7.12 -20.97
C ASN A 37 -27.29 -6.30 -19.71
N LEU A 38 -28.14 -5.29 -19.87
CA LEU A 38 -28.55 -4.41 -18.76
C LEU A 38 -29.21 -5.18 -17.61
N ALA A 39 -30.00 -6.23 -17.90
CA ALA A 39 -30.66 -7.02 -16.88
C ALA A 39 -29.65 -7.81 -16.02
N ASP A 40 -28.61 -8.37 -16.63
CA ASP A 40 -27.50 -9.02 -15.91
C ASP A 40 -26.79 -8.04 -14.99
N TYR A 41 -26.44 -6.86 -15.50
CA TYR A 41 -25.80 -5.81 -14.72
C TYR A 41 -26.63 -5.44 -13.49
N LYS A 42 -27.94 -5.21 -13.68
CA LYS A 42 -28.85 -4.83 -12.60
C LYS A 42 -29.08 -5.93 -11.57
N ARG A 43 -29.12 -7.18 -12.01
CA ARG A 43 -29.18 -8.34 -11.12
C ARG A 43 -27.91 -8.41 -10.26
N THR A 44 -26.73 -8.31 -10.85
CA THR A 44 -25.47 -8.30 -10.09
C THR A 44 -25.37 -7.12 -9.12
N GLU A 45 -25.74 -5.91 -9.54
CA GLU A 45 -25.83 -4.74 -8.65
C GLU A 45 -26.74 -5.03 -7.44
N THR A 46 -27.91 -5.64 -7.68
CA THR A 46 -28.89 -5.99 -6.65
C THR A 46 -28.39 -7.07 -5.70
N GLU A 47 -27.75 -8.13 -6.22
CA GLU A 47 -27.19 -9.22 -5.41
C GLU A 47 -26.08 -8.73 -4.49
N LEU A 48 -25.17 -7.90 -5.00
CA LEU A 48 -24.11 -7.28 -4.20
C LEU A 48 -24.69 -6.38 -3.10
N LEU A 49 -25.70 -5.57 -3.41
CA LEU A 49 -26.39 -4.74 -2.43
C LEU A 49 -27.10 -5.59 -1.36
N LYS A 50 -27.68 -6.73 -1.75
CA LYS A 50 -28.30 -7.67 -0.80
C LYS A 50 -27.26 -8.28 0.14
N LEU A 51 -26.09 -8.69 -0.36
CA LEU A 51 -24.99 -9.18 0.47
C LEU A 51 -24.55 -8.11 1.48
N ILE A 52 -24.36 -6.88 1.03
CA ILE A 52 -24.02 -5.75 1.91
C ILE A 52 -25.10 -5.54 3.00
N SER A 53 -26.38 -5.71 2.66
CA SER A 53 -27.49 -5.53 3.62
C SER A 53 -27.53 -6.58 4.73
N ILE A 54 -26.89 -7.74 4.52
CA ILE A 54 -26.70 -8.79 5.54
C ILE A 54 -25.28 -8.78 6.10
N GLU A 55 -24.60 -7.63 6.01
CA GLU A 55 -23.26 -7.36 6.57
C GLU A 55 -22.09 -8.13 5.93
N GLU A 56 -22.29 -8.69 4.73
CA GLU A 56 -21.22 -9.29 3.92
C GLU A 56 -20.43 -8.19 3.19
N TYR A 57 -19.66 -7.42 3.96
CA TYR A 57 -19.02 -6.19 3.47
C TYR A 57 -17.92 -6.43 2.43
N ASP A 58 -17.41 -7.65 2.24
CA ASP A 58 -16.50 -7.96 1.13
C ASP A 58 -17.15 -7.68 -0.25
N ALA A 59 -18.49 -7.73 -0.34
CA ALA A 59 -19.25 -7.34 -1.53
C ALA A 59 -19.08 -5.86 -1.93
N THR A 60 -18.65 -4.99 -1.00
CA THR A 60 -18.39 -3.57 -1.29
C THR A 60 -17.25 -3.38 -2.30
N TYR A 61 -16.24 -4.24 -2.26
CA TYR A 61 -15.12 -4.23 -3.22
C TYR A 61 -15.63 -4.53 -4.63
N PHE A 62 -16.42 -5.60 -4.79
CA PHE A 62 -16.98 -6.00 -6.08
C PHE A 62 -17.96 -4.96 -6.61
N LEU A 63 -18.79 -4.37 -5.74
CA LEU A 63 -19.73 -3.30 -6.12
C LEU A 63 -18.99 -2.05 -6.57
N GLY A 64 -17.94 -1.64 -5.86
CA GLY A 64 -17.10 -0.52 -6.26
C GLY A 64 -16.46 -0.75 -7.63
N ARG A 65 -15.93 -1.95 -7.89
CA ARG A 65 -15.40 -2.34 -9.19
C ARG A 65 -16.44 -2.42 -10.29
N LEU A 66 -17.68 -2.84 -9.99
CA LEU A 66 -18.79 -2.81 -10.92
C LEU A 66 -19.02 -1.37 -11.43
N TYR A 67 -18.94 -0.37 -10.54
CA TYR A 67 -19.11 1.03 -10.91
C TYR A 67 -17.87 1.69 -11.54
N MET A 68 -16.66 1.17 -11.27
CA MET A 68 -15.41 1.85 -11.66
C MET A 68 -15.03 1.67 -13.15
N ARG A 69 -15.69 0.76 -13.87
CA ARG A 69 -15.39 0.45 -15.28
C ARG A 69 -16.56 0.81 -16.19
N ASP A 70 -16.21 1.14 -17.44
CA ASP A 70 -17.19 1.16 -18.52
C ASP A 70 -17.58 -0.29 -18.83
N HIS A 71 -18.87 -0.52 -19.09
CA HIS A 71 -19.38 -1.80 -19.55
C HIS A 71 -20.02 -1.62 -20.91
N ASN A 72 -19.46 -2.29 -21.91
CA ASN A 72 -20.04 -2.34 -23.25
C ASN A 72 -20.88 -3.62 -23.34
N LEU A 73 -22.17 -3.50 -23.05
CA LEU A 73 -23.11 -4.62 -23.03
C LEU A 73 -23.76 -4.79 -24.41
N SER A 74 -24.38 -5.95 -24.65
CA SER A 74 -25.05 -6.25 -25.93
C SER A 74 -26.16 -5.26 -26.29
N ASP A 75 -26.83 -4.68 -25.30
CA ASP A 75 -27.99 -3.80 -25.44
C ASP A 75 -27.73 -2.33 -25.04
N ILE A 76 -26.67 -2.05 -24.27
CA ILE A 76 -26.35 -0.70 -23.81
C ILE A 76 -24.88 -0.52 -23.38
N ASN A 77 -24.36 0.70 -23.49
CA ASN A 77 -23.10 1.08 -22.87
C ASN A 77 -23.34 1.76 -21.52
N ILE A 78 -22.89 1.16 -20.42
CA ILE A 78 -22.94 1.77 -19.08
C ILE A 78 -21.58 2.42 -18.82
N LYS A 79 -21.59 3.74 -18.60
CA LYS A 79 -20.38 4.49 -18.26
C LYS A 79 -20.00 4.30 -16.80
N ARG A 80 -18.69 4.30 -16.53
CA ARG A 80 -18.15 4.30 -15.18
C ARG A 80 -18.76 5.43 -14.34
N ASP A 81 -19.05 5.14 -13.09
CA ASP A 81 -19.53 6.09 -12.09
C ASP A 81 -18.57 6.10 -10.91
N SER A 82 -17.53 6.93 -11.00
CA SER A 82 -16.50 7.07 -9.97
C SER A 82 -17.07 7.50 -8.61
N LYS A 83 -18.19 8.25 -8.60
CA LYS A 83 -18.83 8.69 -7.35
C LYS A 83 -19.47 7.51 -6.64
N LYS A 84 -20.20 6.65 -7.35
CA LYS A 84 -20.74 5.41 -6.78
C LYS A 84 -19.63 4.43 -6.37
N ALA A 85 -18.59 4.28 -7.19
CA ALA A 85 -17.45 3.43 -6.88
C ALA A 85 -16.80 3.81 -5.55
N LYS A 86 -16.47 5.09 -5.35
CA LYS A 86 -15.90 5.58 -4.09
C LYS A 86 -16.80 5.37 -2.89
N LYS A 87 -18.12 5.57 -3.03
CA LYS A 87 -19.07 5.32 -1.94
C LYS A 87 -19.07 3.86 -1.51
N ALA A 88 -19.04 2.93 -2.47
CA ALA A 88 -18.95 1.51 -2.18
C ALA A 88 -17.62 1.17 -1.49
N PHE A 89 -16.49 1.66 -2.03
CA PHE A 89 -15.19 1.41 -1.42
C PHE A 89 -15.05 2.03 -0.02
N ASP A 90 -15.50 3.26 0.21
CA ASP A 90 -15.47 3.90 1.53
C ASP A 90 -16.28 3.11 2.57
N LEU A 91 -17.43 2.55 2.17
CA LEU A 91 -18.17 1.62 3.03
C LEU A 91 -17.29 0.41 3.38
N GLY A 92 -16.65 -0.23 2.40
CA GLY A 92 -15.70 -1.32 2.67
C GLY A 92 -14.56 -0.94 3.61
N VAL A 93 -13.98 0.24 3.44
CA VAL A 93 -12.90 0.74 4.30
C VAL A 93 -13.37 0.87 5.76
N ARG A 94 -14.58 1.37 5.98
CA ARG A 94 -15.18 1.48 7.32
C ARG A 94 -15.39 0.12 7.99
N HIS A 95 -15.45 -0.95 7.21
CA HIS A 95 -15.58 -2.34 7.68
C HIS A 95 -14.28 -3.15 7.53
N GLY A 96 -13.13 -2.50 7.32
CA GLY A 96 -11.83 -3.16 7.31
C GLY A 96 -11.55 -3.98 6.03
N ILE A 97 -12.26 -3.69 4.94
CA ILE A 97 -12.05 -4.36 3.65
C ILE A 97 -10.83 -3.75 2.96
N VAL A 98 -9.70 -4.45 3.04
CA VAL A 98 -8.40 -4.00 2.53
C VAL A 98 -8.42 -3.69 1.04
N ASN A 99 -9.05 -4.56 0.24
CA ASN A 99 -9.16 -4.33 -1.21
C ASN A 99 -9.92 -3.05 -1.52
N SER A 100 -11.00 -2.74 -0.79
CA SER A 100 -11.69 -1.46 -0.94
C SER A 100 -10.79 -0.26 -0.63
N ALA A 101 -9.91 -0.37 0.37
CA ALA A 101 -8.94 0.69 0.71
C ALA A 101 -7.88 0.89 -0.37
N ILE A 102 -7.35 -0.18 -0.96
CA ILE A 102 -6.40 -0.11 -2.07
C ILE A 102 -7.01 0.70 -3.21
N TYR A 103 -8.21 0.32 -3.64
CA TYR A 103 -8.87 0.96 -4.78
C TYR A 103 -9.31 2.39 -4.49
N LEU A 104 -9.85 2.66 -3.30
CA LEU A 104 -10.19 4.03 -2.90
C LEU A 104 -8.95 4.92 -2.83
N GLY A 105 -7.89 4.46 -2.17
CA GLY A 105 -6.65 5.21 -2.04
C GLY A 105 -5.99 5.47 -3.41
N MET A 106 -6.01 4.50 -4.33
CA MET A 106 -5.53 4.71 -5.71
C MET A 106 -6.37 5.74 -6.48
N LEU A 107 -7.69 5.73 -6.34
CA LEU A 107 -8.55 6.76 -6.94
C LEU A 107 -8.22 8.15 -6.38
N GLU A 108 -8.01 8.25 -5.07
CA GLU A 108 -7.64 9.50 -4.39
C GLU A 108 -6.26 10.00 -4.84
N LEU A 109 -5.28 9.11 -5.00
CA LEU A 109 -3.96 9.46 -5.55
C LEU A 109 -4.03 9.94 -7.00
N ASN A 110 -4.82 9.27 -7.85
CA ASN A 110 -5.02 9.68 -9.24
C ASN A 110 -5.66 11.07 -9.36
N GLU A 111 -6.49 11.43 -8.39
CA GLU A 111 -7.10 12.76 -8.28
C GLU A 111 -6.22 13.77 -7.54
N LYS A 112 -4.98 13.40 -7.22
CA LYS A 112 -4.01 14.21 -6.46
C LYS A 112 -4.48 14.58 -5.05
N ASN A 113 -5.40 13.80 -4.49
CA ASN A 113 -5.88 13.95 -3.13
C ASN A 113 -5.09 13.07 -2.15
N HIS A 114 -3.81 13.42 -1.98
CA HIS A 114 -2.85 12.65 -1.20
C HIS A 114 -3.22 12.53 0.28
N ALA A 115 -3.86 13.56 0.85
CA ALA A 115 -4.31 13.55 2.25
C ALA A 115 -5.44 12.55 2.48
N ASN A 116 -6.40 12.46 1.55
CA ASN A 116 -7.45 11.45 1.64
C ASN A 116 -6.89 10.04 1.45
N ALA A 117 -5.99 9.83 0.48
CA ALA A 117 -5.35 8.54 0.29
C ALA A 117 -4.59 8.08 1.55
N LEU A 118 -3.86 9.01 2.17
CA LEU A 118 -3.16 8.75 3.43
C LEU A 118 -4.14 8.33 4.53
N ALA A 119 -5.26 9.06 4.70
CA ALA A 119 -6.29 8.74 5.68
C ALA A 119 -6.97 7.38 5.40
N THR A 120 -7.22 7.06 4.13
CA THR A 120 -7.80 5.78 3.70
C THR A 120 -6.91 4.60 4.10
N PHE A 121 -5.61 4.66 3.81
CA PHE A 121 -4.68 3.60 4.21
C PHE A 121 -4.53 3.53 5.74
N GLU A 122 -4.47 4.69 6.41
CA GLU A 122 -4.34 4.75 7.87
C GLU A 122 -5.52 4.07 8.59
N LYS A 123 -6.76 4.27 8.11
CA LYS A 123 -7.96 3.63 8.65
C LYS A 123 -7.81 2.10 8.71
N ILE A 124 -7.26 1.48 7.68
CA ILE A 124 -7.05 0.02 7.66
C ILE A 124 -5.91 -0.41 8.59
N VAL A 125 -4.80 0.32 8.58
CA VAL A 125 -3.66 0.01 9.45
C VAL A 125 -4.07 0.04 10.92
N LYS A 126 -4.92 1.00 11.30
CA LYS A 126 -5.47 1.17 12.65
C LYS A 126 -6.73 0.34 12.92
N PHE A 127 -7.24 -0.41 11.94
CA PHE A 127 -8.49 -1.14 12.12
C PHE A 127 -8.39 -2.10 13.30
N GLU A 128 -9.32 -1.96 14.24
CA GLU A 128 -9.40 -2.82 15.41
C GLU A 128 -10.00 -4.16 15.00
N ASP A 129 -9.25 -5.25 15.20
CA ASP A 129 -9.75 -6.58 14.90
C ASP A 129 -10.96 -6.89 15.80
N THR A 130 -12.04 -7.35 15.19
CA THR A 130 -13.24 -7.81 15.90
C THR A 130 -13.33 -9.34 15.81
N LYS A 131 -14.28 -9.95 16.54
CA LYS A 131 -14.58 -11.38 16.38
C LYS A 131 -14.99 -11.73 14.94
N ALA A 132 -15.63 -10.79 14.23
CA ALA A 132 -16.16 -11.01 12.88
C ALA A 132 -15.12 -10.72 11.78
N LYS A 133 -14.22 -9.77 11.99
CA LYS A 133 -13.22 -9.39 11.00
C LYS A 133 -11.86 -9.17 11.64
N LYS A 134 -10.88 -9.94 11.17
CA LYS A 134 -9.47 -9.79 11.50
C LYS A 134 -8.71 -9.49 10.22
N ILE A 135 -7.88 -8.46 10.23
CA ILE A 135 -7.01 -8.16 9.09
C ILE A 135 -5.72 -8.97 9.23
N PRO A 136 -5.41 -9.88 8.29
CA PRO A 136 -4.16 -10.64 8.32
C PRO A 136 -2.94 -9.71 8.40
N PRO A 137 -1.90 -10.07 9.18
CA PRO A 137 -0.69 -9.24 9.31
C PRO A 137 -0.05 -8.85 7.97
N LYS A 138 -0.10 -9.74 6.97
CA LYS A 138 0.41 -9.47 5.61
C LYS A 138 -0.36 -8.34 4.94
N GLN A 139 -1.70 -8.36 5.00
CA GLN A 139 -2.53 -7.28 4.47
C GLN A 139 -2.33 -5.97 5.23
N ARG A 140 -2.22 -6.02 6.56
CA ARG A 140 -1.95 -4.83 7.37
C ARG A 140 -0.58 -4.20 7.03
N LEU A 141 0.43 -5.04 6.77
CA LEU A 141 1.75 -4.58 6.32
C LEU A 141 1.69 -3.92 4.95
N ILE A 142 0.94 -4.50 4.00
CA ILE A 142 0.69 -3.90 2.69
C ILE A 142 0.12 -2.49 2.86
N MET A 143 -0.88 -2.30 3.72
CA MET A 143 -1.45 -0.97 3.97
C MET A 143 -0.46 -0.01 4.66
N ALA A 144 0.34 -0.50 5.60
CA ALA A 144 1.37 0.31 6.25
C ALA A 144 2.45 0.76 5.25
N MET A 145 2.81 -0.08 4.28
CA MET A 145 3.73 0.28 3.20
C MET A 145 3.09 1.28 2.22
N MET A 146 1.82 1.13 1.86
CA MET A 146 1.12 2.12 1.02
C MET A 146 1.02 3.47 1.72
N PHE A 147 0.67 3.50 3.01
CA PHE A 147 0.73 4.71 3.84
C PHE A 147 2.14 5.33 3.83
N SER A 148 3.18 4.51 4.06
CA SER A 148 4.58 4.96 4.07
C SER A 148 5.01 5.55 2.73
N SER A 149 4.57 4.97 1.61
CA SER A 149 4.85 5.48 0.26
C SER A 149 4.29 6.88 0.05
N VAL A 150 3.02 7.09 0.42
CA VAL A 150 2.38 8.41 0.34
C VAL A 150 3.11 9.42 1.23
N VAL A 151 3.51 9.03 2.44
CA VAL A 151 4.29 9.90 3.34
C VAL A 151 5.63 10.29 2.72
N LEU A 152 6.42 9.33 2.25
CA LEU A 152 7.74 9.60 1.67
C LEU A 152 7.67 10.52 0.44
N GLN A 153 6.61 10.43 -0.35
CA GLN A 153 6.45 11.22 -1.57
C GLN A 153 5.88 12.62 -1.31
N HIS A 154 4.90 12.73 -0.42
CA HIS A 154 4.08 13.95 -0.31
C HIS A 154 4.14 14.62 1.07
N PHE A 155 4.54 13.90 2.12
CA PHE A 155 4.50 14.35 3.51
C PHE A 155 5.82 14.14 4.26
N ILE A 156 6.95 14.01 3.55
CA ILE A 156 8.26 13.67 4.14
C ILE A 156 8.79 14.75 5.11
N LYS A 157 8.32 15.99 4.96
CA LYS A 157 8.65 17.12 5.84
C LYS A 157 7.77 17.18 7.09
N GLU A 158 6.76 16.31 7.20
CA GLU A 158 5.82 16.29 8.32
C GLU A 158 6.24 15.23 9.33
N ASP A 159 6.88 15.67 10.41
CA ASP A 159 7.40 14.80 11.48
C ASP A 159 6.37 13.78 11.99
N ILE A 160 5.13 14.21 12.20
CA ILE A 160 4.04 13.35 12.69
C ILE A 160 3.73 12.25 11.66
N ALA A 161 3.65 12.58 10.38
CA ALA A 161 3.36 11.63 9.32
C ALA A 161 4.48 10.59 9.18
N VAL A 162 5.74 11.03 9.20
CA VAL A 162 6.92 10.13 9.14
C VAL A 162 6.98 9.22 10.37
N ASN A 163 6.77 9.76 11.58
CA ASN A 163 6.77 8.95 12.79
C ASN A 163 5.61 7.94 12.82
N ASN A 164 4.44 8.32 12.32
CA ASN A 164 3.31 7.39 12.17
C ASN A 164 3.64 6.27 11.19
N ALA A 165 4.24 6.59 10.04
CA ALA A 165 4.65 5.59 9.05
C ALA A 165 5.62 4.57 9.66
N ILE A 166 6.66 5.03 10.38
CA ILE A 166 7.61 4.16 11.10
C ILE A 166 6.86 3.28 12.11
N ARG A 167 6.03 3.89 12.97
CA ARG A 167 5.26 3.18 14.00
C ARG A 167 4.39 2.06 13.42
N TYR A 168 3.83 2.26 12.24
CA TYR A 168 2.97 1.28 11.59
C TYR A 168 3.75 0.17 10.90
N VAL A 169 4.79 0.53 10.15
CA VAL A 169 5.50 -0.44 9.31
C VAL A 169 6.55 -1.24 10.09
N GLU A 170 7.22 -0.66 11.08
CA GLU A 170 8.32 -1.31 11.81
C GLU A 170 7.94 -2.66 12.46
N PRO A 171 6.93 -2.73 13.35
CA PRO A 171 6.60 -3.99 14.00
C PRO A 171 6.13 -5.06 12.99
N LEU A 172 5.38 -4.65 11.96
CA LEU A 172 4.86 -5.56 10.95
C LEU A 172 5.96 -6.10 10.04
N ALA A 173 6.90 -5.24 9.62
CA ALA A 173 8.00 -5.61 8.73
C ALA A 173 9.01 -6.50 9.45
N VAL A 174 9.36 -6.19 10.70
CA VAL A 174 10.28 -6.99 11.51
C VAL A 174 9.71 -8.38 11.77
N ASN A 175 8.46 -8.46 12.25
CA ASN A 175 7.82 -9.75 12.57
C ASN A 175 7.64 -10.63 11.33
N GLN A 176 7.37 -10.04 10.17
CA GLN A 176 7.19 -10.77 8.91
C GLN A 176 8.47 -10.91 8.09
N LYS A 177 9.61 -10.42 8.60
CA LYS A 177 10.90 -10.40 7.88
C LYS A 177 10.77 -9.82 6.47
N SER A 178 9.95 -8.77 6.32
CA SER A 178 9.63 -8.19 5.02
C SER A 178 10.76 -7.32 4.51
N LEU A 179 11.38 -7.73 3.40
CA LEU A 179 12.44 -6.96 2.72
C LEU A 179 11.89 -5.64 2.15
N ARG A 180 10.67 -5.64 1.61
CA ARG A 180 9.95 -4.41 1.20
C ARG A 180 9.73 -3.49 2.39
N GLY A 181 9.25 -4.03 3.52
CA GLY A 181 9.04 -3.24 4.73
C GLY A 181 10.35 -2.64 5.27
N ALA A 182 11.44 -3.40 5.28
CA ALA A 182 12.77 -2.90 5.62
C ALA A 182 13.21 -1.75 4.69
N PHE A 183 12.96 -1.88 3.38
CA PHE A 183 13.28 -0.82 2.42
C PHE A 183 12.55 0.50 2.74
N TYR A 184 11.25 0.45 3.04
CA TYR A 184 10.48 1.63 3.49
C TYR A 184 11.03 2.21 4.80
N LEU A 185 11.37 1.37 5.78
CA LEU A 185 11.95 1.81 7.05
C LEU A 185 13.27 2.55 6.87
N ALA A 186 14.13 2.06 5.98
CA ALA A 186 15.41 2.72 5.68
C ALA A 186 15.19 4.18 5.27
N HIS A 187 14.22 4.42 4.38
CA HIS A 187 13.91 5.76 3.87
C HIS A 187 13.27 6.64 4.93
N LEU A 188 12.33 6.10 5.71
CA LEU A 188 11.69 6.84 6.80
C LEU A 188 12.69 7.23 7.90
N TYR A 189 13.60 6.32 8.29
CA TYR A 189 14.63 6.63 9.27
C TYR A 189 15.66 7.65 8.75
N LYS A 190 16.02 7.58 7.46
CA LYS A 190 16.84 8.60 6.82
C LYS A 190 16.16 9.96 6.84
N ALA A 191 14.86 10.04 6.55
CA ALA A 191 14.09 11.27 6.62
C ALA A 191 14.07 11.90 8.04
N ARG A 192 14.24 11.08 9.09
CA ARG A 192 14.39 11.53 10.49
C ARG A 192 15.83 11.81 10.90
N GLY A 193 16.81 11.71 9.99
CA GLY A 193 18.23 11.87 10.29
C GLY A 193 18.82 10.71 11.11
N ASN A 194 18.10 9.60 11.29
CA ASN A 194 18.62 8.42 11.99
C ASN A 194 19.37 7.51 11.00
N ILE A 195 20.56 7.96 10.61
CA ILE A 195 21.39 7.30 9.59
C ILE A 195 21.76 5.86 9.99
N ARG A 196 22.03 5.62 11.27
CA ARG A 196 22.35 4.27 11.77
C ARG A 196 21.23 3.28 11.51
N LYS A 197 19.99 3.61 11.91
CA LYS A 197 18.83 2.73 11.63
C LYS A 197 18.53 2.65 10.14
N ALA A 198 18.68 3.75 9.41
CA ALA A 198 18.50 3.75 7.96
C ALA A 198 19.41 2.71 7.28
N ASN A 199 20.71 2.75 7.58
CA ASN A 199 21.70 1.81 7.02
C ASN A 199 21.44 0.36 7.45
N MET A 200 21.06 0.14 8.71
CA MET A 200 20.68 -1.19 9.21
C MET A 200 19.55 -1.80 8.36
N TYR A 201 18.46 -1.06 8.15
CA TYR A 201 17.33 -1.55 7.36
C TYR A 201 17.63 -1.63 5.87
N LEU A 202 18.47 -0.74 5.34
CA LEU A 202 18.93 -0.80 3.96
C LEU A 202 19.76 -2.06 3.71
N ASN A 203 20.66 -2.43 4.63
CA ASN A 203 21.44 -3.66 4.54
C ASN A 203 20.53 -4.91 4.55
N ILE A 204 19.51 -4.93 5.42
CA ILE A 204 18.50 -6.00 5.43
C ILE A 204 17.80 -6.10 4.07
N ALA A 205 17.38 -4.95 3.52
CA ALA A 205 16.61 -4.91 2.28
C ALA A 205 17.45 -5.15 1.02
N CYS A 206 18.74 -4.79 1.00
CA CYS A 206 19.55 -4.76 -0.22
C CYS A 206 20.57 -5.92 -0.33
N LEU A 207 21.05 -6.43 0.81
CA LEU A 207 22.07 -7.50 0.82
C LEU A 207 21.47 -8.90 0.88
N ASN A 208 20.15 -9.02 1.01
CA ASN A 208 19.47 -10.31 1.03
C ASN A 208 19.39 -10.91 -0.39
N SER A 209 19.73 -12.20 -0.55
CA SER A 209 19.68 -12.88 -1.85
C SER A 209 18.28 -12.94 -2.46
N GLN A 210 17.24 -12.99 -1.60
CA GLN A 210 15.82 -13.00 -1.94
C GLN A 210 15.23 -11.61 -2.16
N THR A 211 16.05 -10.55 -2.14
CA THR A 211 15.56 -9.19 -2.39
C THR A 211 14.83 -9.12 -3.75
N PRO A 212 13.59 -8.60 -3.77
CA PRO A 212 12.84 -8.43 -5.02
C PRO A 212 13.64 -7.63 -6.07
N PRO A 213 13.51 -7.95 -7.37
CA PRO A 213 14.25 -7.27 -8.42
C PRO A 213 14.07 -5.75 -8.43
N GLU A 214 12.84 -5.29 -8.12
CA GLU A 214 12.53 -3.86 -8.05
C GLU A 214 13.35 -3.16 -6.95
N ILE A 215 13.47 -3.77 -5.76
CA ILE A 215 14.27 -3.23 -4.67
C ILE A 215 15.76 -3.29 -5.03
N LYS A 216 16.24 -4.41 -5.58
CA LYS A 216 17.65 -4.54 -6.00
C LYS A 216 18.04 -3.40 -6.93
N LYS A 217 17.19 -3.06 -7.90
CA LYS A 217 17.43 -1.96 -8.84
C LYS A 217 17.61 -0.62 -8.12
N GLU A 218 16.79 -0.32 -7.12
CA GLU A 218 16.88 0.92 -6.35
C GLU A 218 18.09 0.95 -5.39
N CYS A 219 18.48 -0.20 -4.84
CA CYS A 219 19.64 -0.34 -3.95
C CYS A 219 20.97 0.05 -4.63
N PHE A 220 21.10 -0.18 -5.94
CA PHE A 220 22.37 0.03 -6.66
C PHE A 220 22.38 1.25 -7.58
N ASN A 221 21.25 1.98 -7.71
CA ASN A 221 21.11 3.13 -8.62
C ASN A 221 21.03 4.48 -7.92
N SER A 222 21.22 4.55 -6.60
CA SER A 222 20.85 5.75 -5.84
C SER A 222 22.01 6.28 -5.00
N ASP A 223 22.11 7.61 -4.87
CA ASP A 223 23.05 8.35 -3.99
C ASP A 223 22.85 8.03 -2.48
N TYR A 224 22.17 6.94 -2.15
CA TYR A 224 21.72 6.58 -0.81
C TYR A 224 22.74 5.76 -0.04
N VAL A 225 23.76 5.24 -0.71
CA VAL A 225 24.61 4.19 -0.17
C VAL A 225 25.98 4.74 0.18
N GLU A 226 26.12 5.24 1.40
CA GLU A 226 27.33 4.94 2.15
C GLU A 226 27.07 3.60 2.85
N VAL A 227 27.40 2.47 2.18
CA VAL A 227 27.54 1.21 2.90
C VAL A 227 28.65 1.47 3.90
N VAL A 228 28.30 1.71 5.16
CA VAL A 228 29.30 1.66 6.23
C VAL A 228 29.57 0.16 6.41
N PRO A 229 30.74 -0.36 6.01
CA PRO A 229 31.06 -1.74 6.29
C PRO A 229 31.00 -1.92 7.80
N ASN A 230 30.43 -3.05 8.26
CA ASN A 230 30.36 -3.39 9.68
C ASN A 230 31.79 -3.48 10.26
N SER A 231 32.37 -2.35 10.66
CA SER A 231 33.63 -2.28 11.39
C SER A 231 33.35 -1.77 12.79
N GLU A 232 32.75 -2.62 13.63
CA GLU A 232 32.77 -2.45 15.08
C GLU A 232 32.51 -3.81 15.74
N ASN A 233 33.50 -4.68 15.60
CA ASN A 233 33.80 -5.79 16.52
C ASN A 233 35.32 -5.79 16.75
N ASN A 234 35.88 -4.62 17.10
CA ASN A 234 37.20 -4.55 17.70
C ASN A 234 37.00 -4.18 19.17
N ASP A 235 36.56 -5.17 19.95
CA ASP A 235 36.85 -5.20 21.37
C ASP A 235 38.36 -5.29 21.52
N THR A 236 39.01 -4.14 21.67
CA THR A 236 40.37 -4.06 22.19
C THR A 236 40.33 -4.50 23.65
N ASN A 237 40.45 -5.80 23.88
CA ASN A 237 41.05 -6.35 25.08
C ASN A 237 42.53 -5.92 25.11
N THR A 238 42.78 -4.67 25.50
CA THR A 238 44.07 -4.27 26.05
C THR A 238 44.13 -4.73 27.49
N THR A 239 44.78 -5.87 27.68
CA THR A 239 45.46 -6.25 28.91
C THR A 239 46.29 -5.09 29.45
N LYS A 240 46.07 -4.74 30.70
CA LYS A 240 47.11 -4.36 31.66
C LYS A 240 46.78 -4.96 33.01
#